data_AF-A0A930DWQ0-F1
#
_entry.id   AF-A0A930DWQ0-F1
#
_cell.length_a   1.000
_cell.length_b   1.000
_cell.length_c   1.000
_cell.angle_alpha   90.00
_cell.angle_beta   90.00
_cell.angle_gamma   90.00
#
_symmetry.space_group_name_H-M   'P 1'
#
loop_
_entity.id
_entity.type
_entity.pdbx_description
1 polymer ?
#
loop_
_entity_poly.entity_id
_entity_poly.type
_entity_poly.pdbx_seq_one_letter_code
_entity_poly.pdbx_strand_id
1 'polypeptide(L)'
;MDKKDRISQFIQSFLPERTAFLEEIRKEALSEAVPILREETAALLRVCLKTKKKPKILELGTAVGYSALVMMDALGGEGEIVTVENFPPRIEKAKQNFGASPYQDK
;
A
#
# COMPACT_ATOMS: atom_id res chain seq x y z
N MET A 1 -25.22 12.15 8.70
CA MET A 1 -24.12 11.34 8.13
C MET A 1 -24.11 11.57 6.64
N ASP A 2 -22.98 12.02 6.07
CA ASP A 2 -22.88 12.36 4.65
C ASP A 2 -23.08 11.09 3.79
N LYS A 3 -23.67 11.22 2.59
CA LYS A 3 -23.89 10.08 1.69
C LYS A 3 -22.56 9.44 1.27
N LYS A 4 -21.50 10.23 1.14
CA LYS A 4 -20.14 9.74 0.85
C LYS A 4 -19.64 8.78 1.93
N ASP A 5 -19.86 9.11 3.20
CA ASP A 5 -19.43 8.26 4.33
C ASP A 5 -20.10 6.89 4.32
N ARG A 6 -21.37 6.81 3.92
CA ARG A 6 -22.09 5.53 3.85
C ARG A 6 -21.51 4.58 2.79
N ILE A 7 -21.11 5.12 1.64
CA ILE A 7 -20.52 4.31 0.56
C ILE A 7 -19.12 3.82 0.98
N SER A 8 -18.30 4.68 1.57
CA SER A 8 -16.99 4.30 2.10
C SER A 8 -17.08 3.21 3.16
N GLN A 9 -17.98 3.36 4.14
CA GLN A 9 -18.19 2.34 5.18
C GLN A 9 -18.68 1.01 4.60
N PHE A 10 -19.57 1.05 3.61
CA PHE A 10 -20.03 -0.15 2.92
C PHE A 10 -18.85 -0.86 2.23
N ILE A 11 -18.04 -0.16 1.43
CA ILE A 11 -16.86 -0.75 0.78
C ILE A 11 -15.90 -1.33 1.81
N GLN A 12 -15.59 -0.57 2.87
CA GLN A 12 -14.67 -0.98 3.93
C GLN A 12 -15.13 -2.27 4.63
N SER A 13 -16.44 -2.49 4.78
CA SER A 13 -16.97 -3.72 5.40
C SER A 13 -16.68 -5.01 4.61
N PHE A 14 -16.32 -4.92 3.33
CA PHE A 14 -15.92 -6.06 2.50
C PHE A 14 -14.40 -6.20 2.34
N LEU A 15 -13.62 -5.26 2.86
CA LEU A 15 -12.17 -5.33 2.73
C LEU A 15 -11.60 -6.39 3.67
N PRO A 16 -10.63 -7.20 3.20
CA PRO A 16 -9.93 -8.11 4.08
C PRO A 16 -9.15 -7.31 5.14
N GLU A 17 -8.98 -7.90 6.32
CA GLU A 17 -8.11 -7.33 7.34
C GLU A 17 -6.68 -7.20 6.81
N ARG A 18 -6.01 -6.12 7.22
CA ARG A 18 -4.57 -5.95 6.95
C ARG A 18 -3.76 -6.88 7.82
N THR A 19 -2.62 -7.29 7.28
CA THR A 19 -1.58 -7.90 8.10
C THR A 19 -1.13 -6.92 9.18
N ALA A 20 -0.73 -7.45 10.34
CA ALA A 20 -0.23 -6.62 11.45
C ALA A 20 0.90 -5.69 10.99
N PHE A 21 1.80 -6.21 10.13
CA PHE A 21 2.89 -5.47 9.51
C PHE A 21 2.42 -4.24 8.70
N LEU A 22 1.42 -4.41 7.83
CA LEU A 22 0.89 -3.28 7.05
C LEU A 22 0.17 -2.26 7.94
N GLU A 23 -0.53 -2.72 8.99
CA GLU A 23 -1.24 -1.83 9.91
C GLU A 23 -0.28 -1.00 10.78
N GLU A 24 0.87 -1.56 11.17
CA GLU A 24 1.92 -0.82 11.88
C GLU A 24 2.48 0.33 11.03
N ILE A 25 2.86 0.05 9.78
CA ILE A 25 3.33 1.06 8.83
C ILE A 25 2.26 2.14 8.61
N ARG A 26 0.99 1.74 8.47
CA ARG A 26 -0.13 2.66 8.30
C ARG A 26 -0.26 3.61 9.48
N LYS A 27 -0.22 3.09 10.71
CA LYS A 27 -0.35 3.90 11.95
C LYS A 27 0.80 4.88 12.10
N GLU A 28 2.02 4.43 11.87
CA GLU A 28 3.21 5.28 11.93
C GLU A 28 3.11 6.42 10.91
N ALA A 29 2.80 6.08 9.66
CA ALA A 29 2.65 7.06 8.59
C ALA A 29 1.54 8.10 8.89
N LEU A 30 0.41 7.67 9.46
CA LEU A 30 -0.63 8.61 9.87
C LEU A 30 -0.19 9.50 11.03
N SER A 31 0.56 8.96 11.99
CA SER A 31 1.07 9.74 13.13
C SER A 31 2.08 10.82 12.71
N GLU A 32 2.85 10.56 11.65
CA GLU A 32 3.78 11.51 11.03
C GLU A 32 3.11 12.42 9.97
N ALA A 33 1.79 12.35 9.83
CA ALA A 33 1.03 13.07 8.81
C ALA A 33 1.53 12.84 7.37
N VAL A 34 2.06 11.65 7.09
CA VAL A 34 2.44 11.22 5.74
C VAL A 34 1.17 10.95 4.94
N PRO A 35 0.98 11.57 3.76
CA PRO A 35 -0.08 11.16 2.86
C PRO A 35 0.14 9.71 2.41
N ILE A 36 -0.85 8.85 2.66
CA ILE A 36 -0.81 7.43 2.30
C ILE A 36 -2.02 7.01 1.46
N LEU A 37 -1.90 5.83 0.84
CA LEU A 37 -2.95 5.21 0.04
C LEU A 37 -4.24 5.06 0.85
N ARG A 38 -5.34 5.64 0.33
CA ARG A 38 -6.67 5.54 0.91
C ARG A 38 -7.23 4.13 0.76
N GLU A 39 -8.09 3.76 1.69
CA GLU A 39 -8.74 2.45 1.78
C GLU A 39 -9.49 2.08 0.49
N GLU A 40 -10.30 3.00 -0.02
CA GLU A 40 -11.13 2.79 -1.21
C GLU A 40 -10.27 2.64 -2.47
N THR A 41 -9.15 3.37 -2.54
CA THR A 41 -8.19 3.24 -3.65
C THR A 41 -7.42 1.94 -3.57
N ALA A 42 -7.01 1.50 -2.37
CA ALA A 42 -6.40 0.20 -2.16
C ALA A 42 -7.34 -0.94 -2.59
N ALA A 43 -8.63 -0.83 -2.28
CA ALA A 43 -9.65 -1.78 -2.71
C ALA A 43 -9.71 -1.93 -4.24
N LEU A 44 -9.76 -0.79 -4.95
CA LEU A 44 -9.77 -0.75 -6.41
C LEU A 44 -8.50 -1.39 -6.98
N LEU A 45 -7.32 -1.01 -6.46
CA LEU A 45 -6.05 -1.58 -6.90
C LEU A 45 -6.00 -3.10 -6.68
N ARG A 46 -6.46 -3.60 -5.53
CA ARG A 46 -6.55 -5.05 -5.25
C ARG A 46 -7.38 -5.78 -6.32
N VAL A 47 -8.52 -5.22 -6.71
CA VAL A 47 -9.35 -5.79 -7.79
C VAL A 47 -8.60 -5.80 -9.12
N CYS A 48 -7.99 -4.68 -9.50
CA CYS A 48 -7.21 -4.59 -10.73
C CYS A 48 -6.05 -5.60 -10.75
N LEU A 49 -5.30 -5.70 -9.66
CA LEU A 49 -4.11 -6.56 -9.52
C LEU A 49 -4.46 -8.04 -9.54
N LYS A 50 -5.57 -8.46 -8.92
CA LYS A 50 -6.03 -9.87 -8.96
C LYS A 50 -6.35 -10.38 -10.37
N THR A 51 -6.56 -9.49 -11.34
CA THR A 51 -6.74 -9.87 -12.75
C THR A 51 -5.43 -10.06 -13.51
N LYS A 52 -4.29 -9.74 -12.89
CA LYS A 52 -2.97 -9.80 -13.51
C LYS A 52 -2.16 -10.94 -12.92
N LYS A 53 -1.39 -11.62 -13.77
CA LYS A 53 -0.41 -12.63 -13.34
C LYS A 53 0.99 -12.02 -13.42
N LYS A 54 1.67 -11.88 -12.28
CA LYS A 54 3.06 -11.37 -12.17
C LYS A 54 3.30 -10.03 -12.91
N PRO A 55 2.52 -8.98 -12.61
CA PRO A 55 2.66 -7.70 -13.29
C PRO A 55 4.01 -7.05 -12.98
N LYS A 56 4.46 -6.18 -13.89
CA LYS A 56 5.51 -5.19 -13.63
C LYS A 56 4.84 -3.83 -13.48
N ILE A 57 5.01 -3.19 -12.34
CA ILE A 57 4.34 -1.95 -11.96
C ILE A 57 5.39 -0.87 -11.78
N LEU A 58 5.17 0.30 -12.39
CA LEU A 58 5.89 1.52 -12.06
C LEU A 58 5.01 2.37 -11.14
N GLU A 59 5.51 2.68 -9.96
CA GLU A 59 4.91 3.61 -9.01
C GLU A 59 5.72 4.91 -8.98
N LEU A 60 5.03 6.05 -9.11
CA LEU A 60 5.62 7.37 -8.96
C LEU A 60 5.11 7.97 -7.64
N GLY A 61 6.02 8.11 -6.67
CA GLY A 61 5.71 8.52 -5.31
C GLY A 61 5.69 7.34 -4.33
N THR A 62 6.87 6.91 -3.87
CA THR A 62 7.00 5.83 -2.88
C THR A 62 6.49 6.23 -1.50
N ALA A 63 6.67 7.50 -1.10
CA ALA A 63 6.54 7.94 0.28
C ALA A 63 7.27 6.96 1.23
N VAL A 64 6.58 6.41 2.23
CA VAL A 64 7.13 5.42 3.16
C VAL A 64 6.98 3.96 2.68
N GLY A 65 6.66 3.73 1.40
CA GLY A 65 6.54 2.40 0.79
C GLY A 65 5.22 1.66 1.06
N TYR A 66 4.25 2.31 1.71
CA TYR A 66 3.00 1.67 2.12
C TYR A 66 2.15 1.17 0.93
N SER A 67 1.98 1.97 -0.11
CA SER A 67 1.20 1.59 -1.30
C SER A 67 1.83 0.41 -2.04
N ALA A 68 3.15 0.45 -2.27
CA ALA A 68 3.90 -0.64 -2.87
C ALA A 68 3.72 -1.96 -2.10
N LEU A 69 3.82 -1.93 -0.76
CA LEU A 69 3.62 -3.11 0.08
C LEU A 69 2.17 -3.62 0.05
N VAL A 70 1.18 -2.73 0.03
CA VAL A 70 -0.24 -3.11 -0.12
C VAL A 70 -0.48 -3.77 -1.48
N MET A 71 0.13 -3.28 -2.56
CA MET A 71 0.04 -3.87 -3.88
C MET A 71 0.75 -5.22 -3.96
N MET A 72 1.94 -5.36 -3.36
CA MET A 72 2.68 -6.62 -3.33
C MET A 72 1.95 -7.69 -2.52
N ASP A 73 1.33 -7.29 -1.40
CA ASP A 73 0.44 -8.14 -0.60
C ASP A 73 -0.77 -8.63 -1.40
N ALA A 74 -1.40 -7.74 -2.17
CA ALA A 74 -2.49 -8.10 -3.06
C ALA A 74 -2.11 -9.13 -4.13
N LEU A 75 -0.84 -9.12 -4.53
CA LEU A 75 -0.25 -10.04 -5.51
C LEU A 75 0.30 -11.32 -4.88
N GLY A 76 0.23 -11.48 -3.55
CA GLY A 76 0.80 -12.64 -2.87
C GLY A 76 2.32 -12.73 -3.01
N GLY A 77 3.01 -11.60 -3.10
CA GLY A 77 4.47 -11.56 -3.31
C GLY A 77 4.92 -11.85 -4.74
N GLU A 78 4.00 -11.93 -5.71
CA GLU A 78 4.33 -12.23 -7.10
C GLU A 78 4.33 -10.99 -8.01
N GLY A 79 5.41 -10.78 -8.75
CA GLY A 79 5.54 -9.66 -9.70
C GLY A 79 6.70 -8.75 -9.32
N GLU A 80 6.67 -7.54 -9.84
CA GLU A 80 7.74 -6.56 -9.67
C GLU A 80 7.11 -5.16 -9.54
N ILE A 81 7.53 -4.40 -8.53
CA ILE A 81 7.12 -3.01 -8.33
C ILE A 81 8.39 -2.18 -8.29
N VAL A 82 8.58 -1.35 -9.31
CA VAL A 82 9.60 -0.32 -9.33
C VAL A 82 8.94 0.96 -8.83
N THR A 83 9.44 1.52 -7.75
CA THR A 83 8.89 2.74 -7.15
C THR A 83 9.94 3.85 -7.10
N VAL A 84 9.51 5.10 -7.30
CA VAL A 84 10.39 6.26 -7.36
C VAL A 84 9.96 7.31 -6.33
N GLU A 85 10.94 7.82 -5.58
CA GLU A 85 10.76 8.87 -4.59
C GLU A 85 11.95 9.83 -4.65
N ASN A 86 11.70 11.12 -4.41
CA ASN A 86 12.71 12.17 -4.50
C ASN A 86 13.04 12.81 -3.15
N PHE A 87 12.28 12.51 -2.08
CA PHE A 87 12.52 13.06 -0.76
C PHE A 87 13.33 12.08 0.12
N PRO A 88 14.60 12.37 0.46
CA PRO A 88 15.50 11.40 1.10
C PRO A 88 14.98 10.78 2.42
N PRO A 89 14.35 11.52 3.34
CA PRO A 89 13.79 10.91 4.55
C PRO A 89 12.73 9.85 4.27
N ARG A 90 11.95 10.01 3.19
CA ARG A 90 10.95 9.03 2.76
C ARG A 90 11.60 7.80 2.13
N ILE A 91 12.63 8.01 1.32
CA ILE A 91 13.43 6.92 0.74
C ILE A 91 14.01 6.03 1.84
N GLU A 92 14.63 6.62 2.86
CA GLU A 92 15.22 5.84 3.95
C GLU A 92 14.15 5.09 4.75
N LYS A 93 13.01 5.72 5.03
CA LYS A 93 11.90 5.04 5.70
C LYS A 93 11.30 3.91 4.85
N ALA A 94 11.14 4.12 3.54
CA ALA A 94 10.65 3.11 2.62
C ALA A 94 11.58 1.90 2.57
N LYS A 95 12.90 2.11 2.49
CA LYS A 95 13.90 1.02 2.55
C LYS A 95 13.81 0.22 3.84
N GLN A 96 13.65 0.89 4.99
CA GLN A 96 13.45 0.20 6.28
C GLN A 96 12.20 -0.67 6.25
N ASN A 97 11.08 -0.12 5.77
CA ASN A 97 9.83 -0.87 5.65
C ASN A 97 9.96 -2.03 4.66
N PHE A 98 10.61 -1.85 3.51
CA PHE A 98 10.85 -2.93 2.55
C PHE A 98 11.73 -4.03 3.13
N GLY A 99 12.81 -3.67 3.82
CA GLY A 99 13.73 -4.63 4.46
C GLY A 99 13.09 -5.41 5.63
N ALA A 100 12.11 -4.82 6.32
CA ALA A 100 11.32 -5.49 7.34
C ALA A 100 10.14 -6.30 6.77
N SER A 101 9.82 -6.15 5.48
CA SER A 101 8.67 -6.80 4.87
C SER A 101 8.92 -8.29 4.63
N PRO A 102 7.85 -9.12 4.58
CA PRO A 102 7.98 -10.53 4.18
C PRO A 102 8.26 -10.70 2.67
N TYR A 103 8.27 -9.60 1.91
CA TYR A 103 8.51 -9.59 0.47
C TYR A 103 9.97 -9.23 0.21
N GLN A 104 10.61 -9.93 -0.73
CA GLN A 104 12.02 -9.66 -1.05
C GLN A 104 12.13 -8.38 -1.88
N ASP A 105 12.92 -7.43 -1.39
CA ASP A 105 13.48 -6.35 -2.21
C ASP A 105 14.63 -6.95 -3.05
N LYS A 106 14.48 -6.97 -4.38
CA LYS A 106 15.41 -7.62 -5.32
C LYS A 106 16.09 -6.61 -6.22
#